data_AF-A0A9W6A7M4-F1
#
_entry.id   AF-A0A9W6A7M4-F1
#
_cell.length_a   1.000
_cell.length_b   1.000
_cell.length_c   1.000
_cell.angle_alpha   90.00
_cell.angle_beta   90.00
_cell.angle_gamma   90.00
#
_symmetry.space_group_name_H-M   'P 1'
#
loop_
_entity.id
_entity.type
_entity.pdbx_description
1 polymer ?
#
loop_
_entity_poly.entity_id
_entity_poly.type
_entity_poly.pdbx_seq_one_letter_code
_entity_poly.pdbx_strand_id
1 'polypeptide(L)'
;MDNKPVPDKLSELYNTLLSRRASNEHKDWELTITALKLLAVTHRPFSILELSWAVTLHAARHVTTVDDLSKLVDHQKLMSLIQPFIACVEPRNLRRHQVQLIYQSMKELILRRWEPNATYSGSPASERDDGQRFGGPEALILDICIRYLLLTEIDDQYLFSEEQIAISELPQESDLFNDEKEPAKYDTHCSWEAWEEDMIQFNPAELGLGEFFVYASCYWLKYYSLVTAEALPNLASIEKLCRANSIRIRNWTQQNRRPGCAMPPRFPFDSQLYDPLSITCLYGSVDMLHVMLRGSDFDNNNFLNMTAISAADQILQWGDMSRLSTLFLDSRLGHQLRNLDFFRLIIRRWRESSVPRPDWDDAFALIDLATDQMVQQQWGLELLCVAASAGCAPVAQRLLSGARHNDGLRRELLRQFPLMPQVAPLK
;
A
#
# COMPACT_ATOMS: atom_id res chain seq x y z
N MET A 1 1.74 -9.28 27.44
CA MET A 1 1.08 -10.53 27.90
C MET A 1 2.00 -11.69 27.55
N ASP A 2 2.17 -12.60 28.49
CA ASP A 2 3.33 -13.49 28.59
C ASP A 2 3.47 -14.50 27.44
N ASN A 3 4.69 -14.53 26.91
CA ASN A 3 5.19 -15.38 25.83
C ASN A 3 5.42 -16.81 26.36
N LYS A 4 4.36 -17.57 26.67
CA LYS A 4 4.50 -18.97 27.10
C LYS A 4 4.96 -19.83 25.91
N PRO A 5 6.02 -20.65 26.06
CA PRO A 5 6.46 -21.54 24.99
C PRO A 5 5.38 -22.59 24.68
N VAL A 6 5.18 -22.86 23.39
CA VAL A 6 4.35 -23.98 22.94
C VAL A 6 4.94 -25.27 23.54
N PRO A 7 4.13 -26.14 24.19
CA PRO A 7 4.64 -27.38 24.76
C PRO A 7 5.36 -28.22 23.70
N ASP A 8 6.57 -28.71 23.98
CA ASP A 8 7.40 -29.46 23.03
C ASP A 8 6.67 -30.64 22.36
N LYS A 9 5.78 -31.29 23.12
CA LYS A 9 4.90 -32.38 22.64
C LYS A 9 3.92 -31.97 21.53
N LEU A 10 3.45 -30.72 21.53
CA LEU A 10 2.59 -30.20 20.45
C LEU A 10 3.40 -29.97 19.19
N SER A 11 4.62 -29.42 19.31
CA SER A 11 5.55 -29.25 18.18
C SER A 11 5.87 -30.59 17.51
N GLU A 12 6.20 -31.62 18.29
CA GLU A 12 6.44 -32.98 17.79
C GLU A 12 5.22 -33.56 17.07
N LEU A 13 4.02 -33.36 17.61
CA LEU A 13 2.78 -33.86 17.02
C LEU A 13 2.47 -33.18 15.68
N TYR A 14 2.67 -31.86 15.58
CA TYR A 14 2.52 -31.14 14.31
C TYR A 14 3.57 -31.57 13.28
N ASN A 15 4.83 -31.74 13.68
CA ASN A 15 5.90 -32.25 12.82
C ASN A 15 5.61 -33.66 12.30
N THR A 16 5.01 -34.50 13.15
CA THR A 16 4.59 -35.86 12.77
C THR A 16 3.41 -35.83 11.80
N LEU A 17 2.44 -34.94 11.99
CA LEU A 17 1.30 -34.78 11.08
C LEU A 17 1.73 -34.24 9.72
N LEU A 18 2.63 -33.25 9.71
CA LEU A 18 3.22 -32.70 8.49
C LEU A 18 3.96 -33.77 7.70
N SER A 19 4.86 -34.52 8.35
CA SER A 19 5.64 -35.58 7.68
C SER A 19 4.78 -36.75 7.18
N ARG A 20 3.66 -37.04 7.84
CA ARG A 20 2.73 -38.10 7.43
C ARG A 20 1.86 -37.73 6.23
N ARG A 21 1.52 -36.45 6.05
CA ARG A 21 0.60 -35.97 5.00
C ARG A 21 1.32 -35.60 3.71
N ALA A 22 2.52 -35.06 3.81
CA ALA A 22 3.40 -34.88 2.68
C ALA A 22 4.27 -36.13 2.53
N SER A 23 3.64 -37.24 2.13
CA SER A 23 4.33 -38.45 1.68
C SER A 23 5.37 -38.08 0.62
N ASN A 24 6.62 -38.54 0.75
CA ASN A 24 7.85 -38.51 -0.11
C ASN A 24 7.98 -37.64 -1.39
N GLU A 25 6.92 -37.06 -1.96
CA GLU A 25 6.94 -36.09 -3.04
C GLU A 25 7.22 -34.69 -2.50
N HIS A 26 8.40 -34.17 -2.84
CA HIS A 26 8.86 -32.84 -2.44
C HIS A 26 7.85 -31.72 -2.73
N LYS A 27 7.06 -31.86 -3.80
CA LYS A 27 6.07 -30.87 -4.24
C LYS A 27 4.89 -30.73 -3.27
N ASP A 28 4.41 -31.82 -2.69
CA ASP A 28 3.26 -31.80 -1.78
C ASP A 28 3.65 -31.20 -0.42
N TRP A 29 4.90 -31.42 0.00
CA TRP A 29 5.49 -30.74 1.13
C TRP A 29 5.52 -29.22 0.94
N GLU A 30 5.99 -28.75 -0.21
CA GLU A 30 6.09 -27.32 -0.52
C GLU A 30 4.72 -26.63 -0.52
N LEU A 31 3.71 -27.24 -1.14
CA LEU A 31 2.34 -26.72 -1.15
C LEU A 31 1.77 -26.61 0.28
N THR A 32 1.95 -27.65 1.09
CA THR A 32 1.43 -27.70 2.47
C THR A 32 2.08 -26.63 3.35
N ILE A 33 3.41 -26.54 3.33
CA ILE A 33 4.14 -25.57 4.14
C ILE A 33 3.82 -24.15 3.72
N THR A 34 3.77 -23.87 2.42
CA THR A 34 3.40 -22.54 1.91
C THR A 34 2.00 -22.15 2.38
N ALA A 35 1.03 -23.05 2.28
CA ALA A 35 -0.34 -22.76 2.72
C ALA A 35 -0.41 -22.40 4.21
N LEU A 36 0.31 -23.16 5.06
CA LEU A 36 0.35 -22.89 6.50
C LEU A 36 1.06 -21.57 6.83
N LYS A 37 2.16 -21.23 6.12
CA LYS A 37 2.82 -19.92 6.23
C LYS A 37 1.84 -18.79 5.94
N LEU A 38 1.15 -18.87 4.80
CA LEU A 38 0.21 -17.84 4.39
C LEU A 38 -0.93 -17.68 5.41
N LEU A 39 -1.55 -18.78 5.84
CA LEU A 39 -2.63 -18.75 6.85
C LEU A 39 -2.21 -18.18 8.20
N ALA A 40 -0.92 -18.18 8.54
CA ALA A 40 -0.43 -17.58 9.76
C ALA A 40 -0.31 -16.05 9.67
N VAL A 41 0.04 -15.50 8.51
CA VAL A 41 0.27 -14.04 8.32
C VAL A 41 -0.89 -13.30 7.67
N THR A 42 -1.94 -14.01 7.25
CA THR A 42 -3.08 -13.37 6.60
C THR A 42 -3.80 -12.38 7.48
N HIS A 43 -4.18 -11.24 6.90
CA HIS A 43 -4.97 -10.20 7.57
C HIS A 43 -6.48 -10.47 7.56
N ARG A 44 -6.95 -11.39 6.72
CA ARG A 44 -8.31 -11.92 6.75
C ARG A 44 -8.28 -13.40 6.38
N PRO A 45 -9.32 -14.16 6.75
CA PRO A 45 -9.45 -15.56 6.33
C PRO A 45 -9.41 -15.66 4.81
N PHE A 46 -8.80 -16.73 4.30
CA PHE A 46 -8.83 -17.01 2.87
C PHE A 46 -10.08 -17.78 2.48
N SER A 47 -10.50 -17.63 1.23
CA SER A 47 -11.26 -18.69 0.57
C SER A 47 -10.32 -19.82 0.16
N ILE A 48 -10.83 -21.05 -0.02
CA ILE A 48 -9.94 -22.13 -0.46
C ILE A 48 -9.39 -21.83 -1.85
N LEU A 49 -10.15 -21.14 -2.71
CA LEU A 49 -9.68 -20.73 -4.02
C LEU A 49 -8.54 -19.71 -3.91
N GLU A 50 -8.69 -18.64 -3.12
CA GLU A 50 -7.63 -17.65 -2.90
C GLU A 50 -6.33 -18.31 -2.42
N LEU A 51 -6.43 -19.19 -1.42
CA LEU A 51 -5.27 -19.89 -0.88
C LEU A 51 -4.64 -20.79 -1.94
N SER A 52 -5.44 -21.51 -2.72
CA SER A 52 -4.95 -22.42 -3.75
C SER A 52 -4.22 -21.67 -4.86
N TRP A 53 -4.75 -20.54 -5.32
CA TRP A 53 -4.09 -19.69 -6.30
C TRP A 53 -2.77 -19.11 -5.78
N ALA A 54 -2.74 -18.62 -4.53
CA ALA A 54 -1.52 -18.09 -3.91
C ALA A 54 -0.42 -19.15 -3.77
N VAL A 55 -0.78 -20.34 -3.27
CA VAL A 55 0.14 -21.46 -3.04
C VAL A 55 0.66 -22.02 -4.36
N THR A 56 -0.21 -22.20 -5.36
CA THR A 56 0.20 -22.65 -6.70
C THR A 56 1.12 -21.63 -7.36
N LEU A 57 0.84 -20.32 -7.24
CA LEU A 57 1.72 -19.28 -7.79
C LEU A 57 3.11 -19.29 -7.13
N HIS A 58 3.19 -19.56 -5.82
CA HIS A 58 4.48 -19.73 -5.15
C HIS A 58 5.28 -20.91 -5.72
N ALA A 59 4.65 -22.07 -5.85
CA ALA A 59 5.29 -23.26 -6.39
C ALA A 59 5.67 -23.13 -7.88
N ALA A 60 4.88 -22.39 -8.66
CA ALA A 60 5.05 -22.26 -10.11
C ALA A 60 5.74 -20.93 -10.50
N ARG A 61 7.06 -20.86 -10.28
CA ARG A 61 7.87 -19.64 -10.46
C ARG A 61 7.90 -19.04 -11.88
N HIS A 62 7.50 -19.80 -12.92
CA HIS A 62 7.56 -19.36 -14.32
C HIS A 62 6.22 -18.86 -14.89
N VAL A 63 5.17 -18.83 -14.07
CA VAL A 63 3.84 -18.40 -14.50
C VAL A 63 3.80 -16.89 -14.67
N THR A 64 3.32 -16.44 -15.82
CA THR A 64 3.20 -15.00 -16.16
C THR A 64 1.78 -14.58 -16.52
N THR A 65 0.87 -15.53 -16.69
CA THR A 65 -0.53 -15.32 -17.09
C THR A 65 -1.48 -15.94 -16.05
N VAL A 66 -2.67 -15.37 -15.92
CA VAL A 66 -3.77 -15.90 -15.09
C VAL A 66 -4.25 -17.23 -15.66
N ASP A 67 -4.34 -17.35 -16.98
CA ASP A 67 -4.76 -18.58 -17.65
C ASP A 67 -3.82 -19.76 -17.34
N ASP A 68 -2.51 -19.56 -17.44
CA ASP A 68 -1.54 -20.62 -17.11
C ASP A 68 -1.53 -20.97 -15.63
N LEU A 69 -1.77 -19.99 -14.74
CA LEU A 69 -1.94 -20.25 -13.32
C LEU A 69 -3.16 -21.14 -13.08
N SER A 70 -4.29 -20.83 -13.71
CA SER A 70 -5.56 -21.53 -13.51
C SER A 70 -5.46 -23.03 -13.82
N LYS A 71 -4.68 -23.40 -14.85
CA LYS A 71 -4.43 -24.80 -15.25
C LYS A 71 -3.66 -25.60 -14.21
N LEU A 72 -2.93 -24.93 -13.32
CA LEU A 72 -2.09 -25.56 -12.29
C LEU A 72 -2.75 -25.58 -10.91
N VAL A 73 -3.85 -24.84 -10.72
CA VAL A 73 -4.54 -24.74 -9.43
C VAL A 73 -5.34 -26.00 -9.17
N ASP A 74 -5.01 -26.70 -8.08
CA ASP A 74 -5.76 -27.85 -7.58
C ASP A 74 -6.19 -27.60 -6.13
N HIS A 75 -7.38 -27.05 -5.98
CA HIS A 75 -7.96 -26.73 -4.68
C HIS A 75 -8.37 -27.97 -3.88
N GLN A 76 -8.72 -29.08 -4.54
CA GLN A 76 -9.11 -30.33 -3.88
C GLN A 76 -7.89 -31.00 -3.25
N LYS A 77 -6.79 -31.08 -4.01
CA LYS A 77 -5.52 -31.57 -3.51
C LYS A 77 -5.04 -30.72 -2.34
N LEU A 78 -5.03 -29.39 -2.48
CA LEU A 78 -4.58 -28.52 -1.40
C LEU A 78 -5.43 -28.71 -0.14
N MET A 79 -6.76 -28.74 -0.28
CA MET A 79 -7.66 -28.98 0.84
C MET A 79 -7.34 -30.29 1.56
N SER A 80 -7.10 -31.38 0.82
CA SER A 80 -6.78 -32.69 1.41
C SER A 80 -5.47 -32.70 2.22
N LEU A 81 -4.51 -31.85 1.84
CA LEU A 81 -3.22 -31.71 2.52
C LEU A 81 -3.34 -30.91 3.81
N ILE A 82 -4.08 -29.80 3.78
CA ILE A 82 -4.15 -28.85 4.91
C ILE A 82 -5.31 -29.11 5.88
N GLN A 83 -6.27 -29.97 5.51
CA GLN A 83 -7.47 -30.29 6.32
C GLN A 83 -7.18 -30.51 7.82
N PRO A 84 -6.11 -31.21 8.25
CA PRO A 84 -5.86 -31.45 9.67
C PRO A 84 -5.53 -30.18 10.48
N PHE A 85 -5.16 -29.09 9.80
CA PHE A 85 -4.65 -27.88 10.41
C PHE A 85 -5.65 -26.71 10.36
N ILE A 86 -6.74 -26.83 9.60
CA ILE A 86 -7.69 -25.75 9.36
C ILE A 86 -9.05 -25.98 10.02
N ALA A 87 -9.68 -24.90 10.46
CA ALA A 87 -11.04 -24.93 11.00
C ALA A 87 -12.04 -25.35 9.91
N CYS A 88 -13.13 -26.00 10.32
CA CYS A 88 -14.13 -26.60 9.43
C CYS A 88 -14.53 -25.67 8.28
N VAL A 89 -14.24 -26.09 7.05
CA VAL A 89 -14.60 -25.37 5.82
C VAL A 89 -15.94 -25.92 5.34
N GLU A 90 -16.95 -25.07 5.17
CA GLU A 90 -18.17 -25.47 4.48
C GLU A 90 -17.85 -25.86 3.03
N PRO A 91 -17.98 -27.14 2.63
CA PRO A 91 -17.49 -27.60 1.34
C PRO A 91 -18.29 -27.04 0.15
N ARG A 92 -19.49 -26.52 0.41
CA ARG A 92 -20.43 -26.05 -0.62
C ARG A 92 -20.11 -24.65 -1.13
N ASN A 93 -19.38 -23.84 -0.36
CA ASN A 93 -19.04 -22.47 -0.75
C ASN A 93 -17.51 -22.27 -0.75
N LEU A 94 -16.88 -22.56 -1.88
CA LEU A 94 -15.43 -22.49 -2.07
C LEU A 94 -14.88 -21.05 -2.03
N ARG A 95 -15.72 -20.04 -2.31
CA ARG A 95 -15.35 -18.62 -2.30
C ARG A 95 -15.51 -17.97 -0.92
N ARG A 96 -16.17 -18.62 0.03
CA ARG A 96 -16.34 -18.09 1.39
C ARG A 96 -14.99 -17.98 2.10
N HIS A 97 -14.73 -16.83 2.70
CA HIS A 97 -13.51 -16.54 3.47
C HIS A 97 -13.55 -17.23 4.84
N GLN A 98 -13.22 -18.52 4.87
CA GLN A 98 -13.39 -19.36 6.07
C GLN A 98 -12.16 -20.19 6.43
N VAL A 99 -11.15 -20.24 5.56
CA VAL A 99 -9.93 -21.04 5.80
C VAL A 99 -9.04 -20.31 6.79
N GLN A 100 -8.90 -20.88 7.99
CA GLN A 100 -8.06 -20.38 9.08
C GLN A 100 -7.45 -21.55 9.85
N LEU A 101 -6.32 -21.31 10.51
CA LEU A 101 -5.68 -22.29 11.39
C LEU A 101 -6.56 -22.59 12.62
N ILE A 102 -6.68 -23.86 13.02
CA ILE A 102 -7.53 -24.27 14.17
C ILE A 102 -7.02 -23.67 15.49
N TYR A 103 -5.70 -23.62 15.67
CA TYR A 103 -5.07 -23.30 16.94
C TYR A 103 -4.11 -22.11 16.82
N GLN A 104 -4.29 -21.11 17.69
CA GLN A 104 -3.39 -19.96 17.78
C GLN A 104 -1.94 -20.36 18.11
N SER A 105 -1.76 -21.40 18.93
CA SER A 105 -0.44 -21.97 19.24
C SER A 105 0.28 -22.54 18.02
N MET A 106 -0.47 -23.00 17.02
CA MET A 106 0.11 -23.46 15.75
C MET A 106 0.55 -22.28 14.89
N LYS A 107 -0.22 -21.18 14.86
CA LYS A 107 0.21 -19.92 14.24
C LYS A 107 1.52 -19.41 14.85
N GLU A 108 1.62 -19.39 16.18
CA GLU A 108 2.85 -19.00 16.88
C GLU A 108 4.03 -19.95 16.60
N LEU A 109 3.79 -21.26 16.58
CA LEU A 109 4.81 -22.26 16.25
C LEU A 109 5.36 -22.05 14.83
N ILE A 110 4.46 -21.85 13.88
CA ILE A 110 4.75 -21.54 12.48
C ILE A 110 5.65 -20.30 12.41
N LEU A 111 5.24 -19.19 13.04
CA LEU A 111 6.00 -17.95 13.01
C LEU A 111 7.39 -18.12 13.63
N ARG A 112 7.49 -18.79 14.79
CA ARG A 112 8.78 -19.08 15.46
C ARG A 112 9.71 -19.95 14.63
N ARG A 113 9.17 -20.94 13.91
CA ARG A 113 9.97 -21.83 13.04
C ARG A 113 10.62 -21.07 11.88
N TRP A 114 10.01 -19.97 11.46
CA TRP A 114 10.43 -19.20 10.29
C TRP A 114 10.99 -17.83 10.64
N GLU A 115 11.39 -17.64 11.90
CA GLU A 115 12.31 -16.55 12.23
C GLU A 115 13.65 -16.78 11.50
N PRO A 116 14.27 -15.73 10.93
CA PRO A 116 15.48 -15.85 10.12
C PRO A 116 16.69 -16.47 10.85
N ASN A 117 16.66 -16.51 12.20
CA ASN A 117 17.70 -17.08 13.06
C ASN A 117 17.33 -18.43 13.70
N ALA A 118 16.24 -19.08 13.27
CA ALA A 118 15.77 -20.31 13.88
C ALA A 118 16.63 -21.53 13.47
N THR A 119 17.52 -21.97 14.36
CA THR A 119 18.38 -23.14 14.16
C THR A 119 17.63 -24.46 14.39
N TYR A 120 16.71 -24.83 13.50
CA TYR A 120 16.04 -26.14 13.57
C TYR A 120 16.82 -27.22 12.80
N SER A 121 17.44 -28.15 13.54
CA SER A 121 18.09 -29.34 13.00
C SER A 121 17.03 -30.33 12.49
N GLY A 122 16.81 -30.34 11.17
CA GLY A 122 15.90 -31.29 10.52
C GLY A 122 14.98 -30.70 9.46
N SER A 123 15.00 -29.38 9.25
CA SER A 123 14.15 -28.75 8.23
C SER A 123 14.58 -29.14 6.79
N PRO A 124 13.64 -29.57 5.93
CA PRO A 124 13.91 -29.88 4.52
C PRO A 124 14.41 -28.66 3.74
N ALA A 125 15.10 -28.90 2.62
CA ALA A 125 15.86 -27.88 1.89
C ALA A 125 15.01 -26.66 1.44
N SER A 126 13.74 -26.85 1.08
CA SER A 126 12.85 -25.74 0.69
C SER A 126 12.45 -24.81 1.84
N GLU A 127 12.40 -25.30 3.08
CA GLU A 127 12.13 -24.44 4.24
C GLU A 127 13.30 -23.50 4.53
N ARG A 128 14.53 -23.96 4.26
CA ARG A 128 15.74 -23.13 4.37
C ARG A 128 15.84 -22.14 3.21
N ASP A 129 15.47 -22.55 1.98
CA ASP A 129 15.48 -21.66 0.81
C ASP A 129 14.54 -20.47 1.02
N ASP A 130 13.30 -20.69 1.43
CA ASP A 130 12.34 -19.60 1.67
C ASP A 130 12.71 -18.71 2.87
N GLY A 131 13.18 -19.30 3.97
CA GLY A 131 13.61 -18.55 5.16
C GLY A 131 14.83 -17.67 4.89
N GLN A 132 15.77 -18.17 4.07
CA GLN A 132 16.93 -17.39 3.62
C GLN A 132 16.56 -16.36 2.54
N ARG A 133 15.62 -16.68 1.65
CA ARG A 133 15.25 -15.82 0.51
C ARG A 133 14.34 -14.67 0.90
N PHE A 134 13.41 -14.89 1.83
CA PHE A 134 12.39 -13.91 2.19
C PHE A 134 12.55 -13.37 3.61
N GLY A 135 13.45 -13.90 4.45
CA GLY A 135 13.69 -13.38 5.80
C GLY A 135 12.51 -13.45 6.77
N GLY A 136 11.31 -13.82 6.31
CA GLY A 136 10.08 -13.92 7.08
C GLY A 136 8.84 -14.19 6.22
N PRO A 137 7.72 -14.59 6.85
CA PRO A 137 6.50 -14.96 6.14
C PRO A 137 5.73 -13.75 5.56
N GLU A 138 5.90 -12.54 6.09
CA GLU A 138 5.32 -11.30 5.55
C GLU A 138 5.90 -10.94 4.18
N ALA A 139 7.22 -11.12 4.01
CA ALA A 139 7.88 -10.87 2.72
C ALA A 139 7.51 -11.94 1.69
N LEU A 140 7.28 -13.19 2.11
CA LEU A 140 6.77 -14.24 1.23
C LEU A 140 5.39 -13.90 0.66
N ILE A 141 4.43 -13.51 1.51
CA ILE A 141 3.09 -13.14 1.03
C ILE A 141 3.12 -11.84 0.22
N LEU A 142 4.00 -10.89 0.55
CA LEU A 142 4.24 -9.71 -0.28
C LEU A 142 4.71 -10.09 -1.69
N ASP A 143 5.71 -10.97 -1.80
CA ASP A 143 6.22 -11.44 -3.10
C ASP A 143 5.12 -12.13 -3.92
N ILE A 144 4.32 -12.99 -3.29
CA ILE A 144 3.19 -13.65 -3.97
C ILE A 144 2.15 -12.63 -4.45
N CYS A 145 1.78 -11.66 -3.60
CA CYS A 145 0.85 -10.59 -3.99
C CYS A 145 1.40 -9.76 -5.16
N ILE A 146 2.67 -9.34 -5.10
CA ILE A 146 3.31 -8.56 -6.17
C ILE A 146 3.35 -9.37 -7.47
N ARG A 147 3.84 -10.62 -7.42
CA ARG A 147 3.89 -11.48 -8.60
C ARG A 147 2.51 -11.73 -9.20
N TYR A 148 1.49 -11.89 -8.37
CA TYR A 148 0.12 -12.02 -8.84
C TYR A 148 -0.34 -10.76 -9.58
N LEU A 149 -0.11 -9.58 -9.00
CA LEU A 149 -0.49 -8.30 -9.62
C LEU A 149 0.34 -7.95 -10.87
N LEU A 150 1.44 -8.66 -11.09
CA LEU A 150 2.28 -8.55 -12.28
C LEU A 150 1.91 -9.52 -13.41
N LEU A 151 0.90 -10.39 -13.21
CA LEU A 151 0.34 -11.20 -14.29
C LEU A 151 -0.17 -10.30 -15.43
N THR A 152 -0.08 -10.81 -16.66
CA THR A 152 -0.32 -10.04 -17.89
C THR A 152 -1.70 -9.42 -17.96
N GLU A 153 -2.73 -10.20 -17.65
CA GLU A 153 -4.14 -9.85 -17.83
C GLU A 153 -4.54 -8.62 -16.99
N ILE A 154 -3.84 -8.39 -15.87
CA ILE A 154 -4.09 -7.26 -14.96
C ILE A 154 -3.65 -5.93 -15.57
N ASP A 155 -2.79 -5.93 -16.59
CA ASP A 155 -2.35 -4.73 -17.32
C ASP A 155 -2.95 -4.65 -18.73
N ASP A 156 -3.72 -5.67 -19.15
CA ASP A 156 -4.28 -5.76 -20.50
C ASP A 156 -5.74 -5.28 -20.57
N GLN A 157 -6.53 -5.49 -19.51
CA GLN A 157 -7.95 -5.16 -19.49
C GLN A 157 -8.33 -4.35 -18.25
N TYR A 158 -9.15 -3.31 -18.42
CA TYR A 158 -9.65 -2.54 -17.28
C TYR A 158 -10.65 -3.37 -16.46
N LEU A 159 -10.52 -3.29 -15.13
CA LEU A 159 -11.48 -3.88 -14.19
C LEU A 159 -12.90 -3.31 -14.39
N PHE A 160 -12.97 -2.01 -14.74
CA PHE A 160 -14.20 -1.30 -15.04
C PHE A 160 -14.00 -0.38 -16.23
N SER A 161 -15.01 -0.30 -17.10
CA SER A 161 -15.16 0.78 -18.06
C SER A 161 -15.37 2.13 -17.37
N GLU A 162 -15.11 3.23 -18.06
CA GLU A 162 -15.33 4.57 -17.52
C GLU A 162 -16.81 4.83 -17.25
N GLU A 163 -17.67 4.27 -18.09
CA GLU A 163 -19.12 4.31 -17.94
C GLU A 163 -19.56 3.57 -16.67
N GLN A 164 -19.02 2.39 -16.40
CA GLN A 164 -19.33 1.64 -15.17
C GLN A 164 -18.86 2.39 -13.91
N ILE A 165 -17.71 3.05 -13.96
CA ILE A 165 -17.24 3.89 -12.84
C ILE A 165 -18.20 5.05 -12.64
N ALA A 166 -18.53 5.80 -13.70
CA ALA A 166 -19.44 6.93 -13.63
C ALA A 166 -20.82 6.52 -13.11
N ILE A 167 -21.37 5.40 -13.60
CA ILE A 167 -22.66 4.85 -13.13
C ILE A 167 -22.58 4.43 -11.67
N SER A 168 -21.46 3.84 -11.22
CA SER A 168 -21.29 3.43 -9.82
C SER A 168 -21.19 4.61 -8.85
N GLU A 169 -20.81 5.80 -9.34
CA GLU A 169 -20.72 7.03 -8.56
C GLU A 169 -22.03 7.83 -8.55
N LEU A 170 -23.00 7.48 -9.41
CA LEU A 170 -24.35 8.02 -9.34
C LEU A 170 -25.10 7.44 -8.14
N PRO A 171 -26.01 8.22 -7.52
CA PRO A 171 -26.92 7.69 -6.50
C PRO A 171 -27.66 6.48 -7.09
N GLN A 172 -27.34 5.29 -6.60
CA GLN A 172 -28.04 4.07 -7.00
C GLN A 172 -29.50 4.24 -6.56
N GLU A 173 -30.44 4.04 -7.48
CA GLU A 173 -31.86 4.26 -7.26
C GLU A 173 -32.34 3.53 -5.99
N SER A 174 -32.48 4.28 -4.89
CA SER A 174 -33.50 3.99 -3.90
C SER A 174 -34.82 4.07 -4.66
N ASP A 175 -35.40 2.92 -4.98
CA ASP A 175 -36.78 2.69 -5.44
C ASP A 175 -37.54 4.01 -5.69
N LEU A 176 -37.49 4.53 -6.93
CA LEU A 176 -38.08 5.82 -7.34
C LEU A 176 -39.61 5.91 -7.10
N PHE A 177 -40.22 4.83 -6.60
CA PHE A 177 -41.63 4.72 -6.23
C PHE A 177 -41.86 4.53 -4.73
N ASN A 178 -40.82 4.63 -3.91
CA ASN A 178 -40.85 4.32 -2.48
C ASN A 178 -40.07 5.40 -1.70
N ASP A 179 -40.77 6.50 -1.41
CA ASP A 179 -40.24 7.71 -0.76
C ASP A 179 -39.71 7.50 0.68
N GLU A 180 -39.71 6.28 1.21
CA GLU A 180 -39.37 5.99 2.63
C GLU A 180 -37.99 5.38 2.88
N LYS A 181 -37.19 5.06 1.84
CA LYS A 181 -35.82 4.55 2.05
C LYS A 181 -34.78 5.51 1.51
N GLU A 182 -34.28 6.39 2.39
CA GLU A 182 -33.01 7.09 2.13
C GLU A 182 -31.93 6.06 1.74
N PRO A 183 -31.01 6.40 0.80
CA PRO A 183 -29.86 5.55 0.53
C PRO A 183 -29.15 5.26 1.84
N ALA A 184 -28.80 4.00 2.10
CA ALA A 184 -28.19 3.56 3.34
C ALA A 184 -26.88 4.34 3.60
N LYS A 185 -26.99 5.43 4.35
CA LYS A 185 -25.82 6.17 4.83
C LYS A 185 -25.08 5.25 5.78
N TYR A 186 -23.77 5.11 5.56
CA TYR A 186 -22.91 4.36 6.47
C TYR A 186 -23.15 4.85 7.91
N ASP A 187 -23.65 3.96 8.77
CA ASP A 187 -23.73 4.18 10.21
C ASP A 187 -22.43 3.67 10.83
N THR A 188 -21.80 4.49 11.66
CA THR A 188 -20.62 4.14 12.47
C THR A 188 -20.80 2.90 13.35
N HIS A 189 -22.03 2.43 13.56
CA HIS A 189 -22.34 1.20 14.32
C HIS A 189 -22.45 -0.05 13.44
N CYS A 190 -22.37 0.07 12.11
CA CYS A 190 -22.45 -1.03 11.15
C CYS A 190 -21.04 -1.41 10.66
N SER A 191 -20.76 -2.70 10.47
CA SER A 191 -19.52 -3.11 9.80
C SER A 191 -19.62 -2.87 8.29
N TRP A 192 -18.50 -2.65 7.62
CA TRP A 192 -18.49 -2.49 6.16
C TRP A 192 -19.13 -3.67 5.44
N GLU A 193 -18.96 -4.87 5.98
CA GLU A 193 -19.53 -6.10 5.42
C GLU A 193 -21.06 -6.11 5.53
N ALA A 194 -21.62 -5.59 6.61
CA ALA A 194 -23.07 -5.46 6.78
C ALA A 194 -23.65 -4.29 5.96
N TRP A 195 -22.87 -3.24 5.72
CA TRP A 195 -23.27 -2.13 4.85
C TRP A 195 -23.30 -2.53 3.36
N GLU A 196 -22.40 -3.41 2.94
CA GLU A 196 -22.30 -3.88 1.55
C GLU A 196 -23.21 -5.07 1.21
N GLU A 197 -23.93 -5.65 2.19
CA GLU A 197 -24.67 -6.91 2.02
C GLU A 197 -25.72 -6.83 0.90
N ASP A 198 -26.42 -5.70 0.79
CA ASP A 198 -27.47 -5.47 -0.21
C ASP A 198 -26.96 -4.76 -1.49
N MET A 199 -25.65 -4.52 -1.60
CA MET A 199 -25.08 -3.78 -2.73
C MET A 199 -24.83 -4.70 -3.93
N ILE A 200 -24.88 -4.11 -5.15
CA ILE A 200 -24.48 -4.81 -6.37
C ILE A 200 -23.00 -5.19 -6.25
N GLN A 201 -22.71 -6.48 -6.33
CA GLN A 201 -21.35 -7.01 -6.30
C GLN A 201 -20.88 -7.36 -7.71
N PHE A 202 -19.58 -7.18 -7.95
CA PHE A 202 -18.89 -7.68 -9.15
C PHE A 202 -17.91 -8.78 -8.76
N ASN A 203 -17.50 -9.60 -9.72
CA ASN A 203 -16.55 -10.67 -9.48
C ASN A 203 -15.34 -10.56 -10.43
N PRO A 204 -14.15 -10.17 -9.94
CA PRO A 204 -12.94 -10.11 -10.76
C PRO A 204 -12.56 -11.43 -11.43
N ALA A 205 -12.91 -12.57 -10.84
CA ALA A 205 -12.60 -13.88 -11.42
C ALA A 205 -13.40 -14.12 -12.71
N GLU A 206 -14.63 -13.58 -12.82
CA GLU A 206 -15.43 -13.64 -14.05
C GLU A 206 -14.87 -12.75 -15.16
N LEU A 207 -14.08 -11.74 -14.79
CA LEU A 207 -13.35 -10.86 -15.70
C LEU A 207 -11.97 -11.44 -16.07
N GLY A 208 -11.67 -12.68 -15.70
CA GLY A 208 -10.40 -13.33 -16.02
C GLY A 208 -9.22 -12.84 -15.18
N LEU A 209 -9.46 -12.16 -14.05
CA LEU A 209 -8.39 -11.73 -13.13
C LEU A 209 -8.04 -12.78 -12.07
N GLY A 210 -8.81 -13.89 -12.02
CA GLY A 210 -8.59 -15.01 -11.13
C GLY A 210 -9.03 -14.77 -9.68
N GLU A 211 -8.92 -15.80 -8.85
CA GLU A 211 -9.54 -15.84 -7.52
C GLU A 211 -8.72 -15.15 -6.42
N PHE A 212 -7.44 -14.81 -6.66
CA PHE A 212 -6.57 -14.18 -5.67
C PHE A 212 -6.39 -12.66 -5.88
N PHE A 213 -6.90 -12.11 -6.99
CA PHE A 213 -6.77 -10.69 -7.36
C PHE A 213 -7.25 -9.73 -6.27
N VAL A 214 -8.42 -10.02 -5.68
CA VAL A 214 -9.02 -9.19 -4.62
C VAL A 214 -8.08 -9.10 -3.43
N TYR A 215 -7.59 -10.25 -2.95
CA TYR A 215 -6.70 -10.30 -1.81
C TYR A 215 -5.38 -9.57 -2.09
N ALA A 216 -4.76 -9.87 -3.23
CA ALA A 216 -3.50 -9.25 -3.60
C ALA A 216 -3.64 -7.72 -3.67
N SER A 217 -4.67 -7.21 -4.36
CA SER A 217 -4.91 -5.77 -4.53
C SER A 217 -5.13 -5.02 -3.21
N CYS A 218 -5.81 -5.64 -2.24
CA CYS A 218 -6.20 -4.99 -0.98
C CYS A 218 -5.15 -5.10 0.13
N TYR A 219 -4.30 -6.13 0.12
CA TYR A 219 -3.43 -6.43 1.26
C TYR A 219 -1.94 -6.31 0.98
N TRP A 220 -1.50 -6.23 -0.28
CA TRP A 220 -0.06 -6.10 -0.59
C TRP A 220 0.58 -4.88 0.05
N LEU A 221 -0.12 -3.73 0.08
CA LEU A 221 0.34 -2.50 0.73
C LEU A 221 0.57 -2.67 2.24
N LYS A 222 -0.22 -3.51 2.91
CA LYS A 222 -0.02 -3.79 4.34
C LYS A 222 1.30 -4.52 4.56
N TYR A 223 1.55 -5.56 3.78
CA TYR A 223 2.82 -6.28 3.85
C TYR A 223 4.01 -5.42 3.40
N TYR A 224 3.81 -4.54 2.42
CA TYR A 224 4.83 -3.60 1.94
C TYR A 224 5.28 -2.60 3.02
N SER A 225 4.41 -2.29 3.98
CA SER A 225 4.76 -1.45 5.14
C SER A 225 5.59 -2.19 6.21
N LEU A 226 5.50 -3.52 6.25
CA LEU A 226 6.08 -4.37 7.30
C LEU A 226 7.45 -4.96 6.95
N VAL A 227 7.85 -4.94 5.67
CA VAL A 227 9.13 -5.53 5.25
C VAL A 227 10.33 -4.73 5.73
N THR A 228 11.36 -5.46 6.16
CA THR A 228 12.64 -4.94 6.62
C THR A 228 13.70 -5.00 5.51
N ALA A 229 14.83 -4.31 5.74
CA ALA A 229 15.96 -4.26 4.81
C ALA A 229 16.45 -5.62 4.26
N GLU A 230 16.31 -6.72 5.03
CA GLU A 230 16.79 -8.06 4.65
C GLU A 230 15.88 -8.77 3.64
N ALA A 231 14.65 -8.29 3.47
CA ALA A 231 13.58 -8.99 2.76
C ALA A 231 12.79 -8.08 1.82
N LEU A 232 13.44 -7.05 1.28
CA LEU A 232 12.78 -6.07 0.43
C LEU A 232 12.35 -6.67 -0.91
N PRO A 233 11.17 -6.31 -1.43
CA PRO A 233 10.74 -6.71 -2.75
C PRO A 233 11.65 -6.12 -3.83
N ASN A 234 11.68 -6.77 -4.99
CA ASN A 234 12.42 -6.27 -6.15
C ASN A 234 11.90 -4.87 -6.56
N LEU A 235 12.82 -3.90 -6.68
CA LEU A 235 12.48 -2.52 -7.04
C LEU A 235 11.79 -2.41 -8.40
N ALA A 236 12.27 -3.12 -9.42
CA ALA A 236 11.66 -3.10 -10.75
C ALA A 236 10.24 -3.68 -10.75
N SER A 237 9.96 -4.65 -9.87
CA SER A 237 8.59 -5.17 -9.67
C SER A 237 7.67 -4.10 -9.09
N ILE A 238 8.13 -3.31 -8.12
CA ILE A 238 7.36 -2.20 -7.53
C ILE A 238 7.13 -1.09 -8.58
N GLU A 239 8.18 -0.70 -9.31
CA GLU A 239 8.05 0.30 -10.37
C GLU A 239 7.06 -0.14 -11.45
N LYS A 240 7.11 -1.41 -11.87
CA LYS A 240 6.18 -1.97 -12.86
C LYS A 240 4.75 -2.07 -12.31
N LEU A 241 4.60 -2.38 -11.03
CA LEU A 241 3.29 -2.47 -10.36
C LEU A 241 2.61 -1.11 -10.21
N CYS A 242 3.40 -0.08 -9.93
CA CYS A 242 2.92 1.27 -9.63
C CYS A 242 3.20 2.27 -10.74
N ARG A 243 3.57 1.81 -11.94
CA ARG A 243 3.89 2.67 -13.09
C ARG A 243 2.76 3.68 -13.31
N ALA A 244 3.12 4.96 -13.34
CA ALA A 244 2.18 6.06 -13.52
C ALA A 244 1.31 5.85 -14.76
N ASN A 245 0.01 6.11 -14.62
CA ASN A 245 -0.99 6.00 -15.70
C ASN A 245 -1.11 4.62 -16.36
N SER A 246 -0.58 3.55 -15.74
CA SER A 246 -0.77 2.19 -16.26
C SER A 246 -2.16 1.62 -15.93
N ILE A 247 -2.60 0.66 -16.75
CA ILE A 247 -3.84 -0.09 -16.50
C ILE A 247 -3.70 -0.86 -15.18
N ARG A 248 -2.52 -1.44 -14.94
CA ARG A 248 -2.21 -2.16 -13.70
C ARG A 248 -2.46 -1.33 -12.44
N ILE A 249 -1.91 -0.11 -12.34
CA ILE A 249 -2.12 0.73 -11.14
C ILE A 249 -3.60 1.10 -10.98
N ARG A 250 -4.30 1.40 -12.08
CA ARG A 250 -5.74 1.65 -12.04
C ARG A 250 -6.51 0.42 -11.55
N ASN A 251 -6.20 -0.77 -12.02
CA ASN A 251 -6.93 -1.99 -11.66
C ASN A 251 -6.80 -2.35 -10.18
N TRP A 252 -5.57 -2.46 -9.66
CA TRP A 252 -5.41 -2.85 -8.26
C TRP A 252 -5.91 -1.76 -7.30
N THR A 253 -5.80 -0.47 -7.67
CA THR A 253 -6.34 0.61 -6.83
C THR A 253 -7.86 0.62 -6.83
N GLN A 254 -8.51 0.40 -7.98
CA GLN A 254 -9.98 0.30 -8.08
C GLN A 254 -10.52 -0.89 -7.29
N GLN A 255 -9.78 -2.00 -7.24
CA GLN A 255 -10.10 -3.12 -6.36
C GLN A 255 -9.82 -2.80 -4.89
N ASN A 256 -8.71 -2.12 -4.57
CA ASN A 256 -8.33 -1.75 -3.20
C ASN A 256 -9.39 -0.88 -2.52
N ARG A 257 -10.02 0.04 -3.26
CA ARG A 257 -11.16 0.84 -2.77
C ARG A 257 -12.48 0.06 -2.66
N ARG A 258 -12.52 -1.21 -3.07
CA ARG A 258 -13.69 -2.12 -3.01
C ARG A 258 -13.32 -3.50 -2.46
N PRO A 259 -12.84 -3.63 -1.20
CA PRO A 259 -12.41 -4.93 -0.67
C PRO A 259 -13.48 -6.03 -0.68
N GLY A 260 -14.76 -5.67 -0.53
CA GLY A 260 -15.90 -6.60 -0.60
C GLY A 260 -16.48 -6.78 -2.01
N CYS A 261 -15.85 -6.19 -3.03
CA CYS A 261 -16.33 -6.20 -4.41
C CYS A 261 -17.74 -5.59 -4.61
N ALA A 262 -18.15 -4.67 -3.73
CA ALA A 262 -19.30 -3.81 -3.98
C ALA A 262 -18.97 -2.79 -5.09
N MET A 263 -19.91 -2.54 -6.01
CA MET A 263 -19.76 -1.54 -7.08
C MET A 263 -19.41 -0.13 -6.57
N PRO A 264 -20.09 0.43 -5.55
CA PRO A 264 -19.68 1.72 -5.00
C PRO A 264 -18.37 1.58 -4.20
N PRO A 265 -17.43 2.52 -4.34
CA PRO A 265 -16.18 2.48 -3.60
C PRO A 265 -16.35 2.85 -2.12
N ARG A 266 -15.60 2.20 -1.23
CA ARG A 266 -15.57 2.52 0.22
C ARG A 266 -14.90 3.85 0.52
N PHE A 267 -13.92 4.25 -0.30
CA PHE A 267 -13.13 5.47 -0.11
C PHE A 267 -12.58 6.01 -1.44
N PRO A 268 -12.30 7.32 -1.52
CA PRO A 268 -11.68 7.91 -2.69
C PRO A 268 -10.20 7.49 -2.80
N PHE A 269 -9.76 7.12 -3.99
CA PHE A 269 -8.35 6.81 -4.28
C PHE A 269 -8.08 6.94 -5.79
N ASP A 270 -7.67 8.11 -6.26
CA ASP A 270 -7.44 8.33 -7.69
C ASP A 270 -6.04 7.88 -8.12
N SER A 271 -5.97 6.79 -8.89
CA SER A 271 -4.71 6.22 -9.39
C SER A 271 -3.84 7.20 -10.20
N GLN A 272 -4.41 8.23 -10.80
CA GLN A 272 -3.67 9.20 -11.61
C GLN A 272 -2.73 10.08 -10.77
N LEU A 273 -2.99 10.18 -9.47
CA LEU A 273 -2.21 10.98 -8.53
C LEU A 273 -1.00 10.23 -7.97
N TYR A 274 -0.84 8.95 -8.32
CA TYR A 274 0.16 8.07 -7.74
C TYR A 274 1.09 7.49 -8.81
N ASP A 275 2.32 7.29 -8.38
CA ASP A 275 3.39 6.61 -9.09
C ASP A 275 4.20 5.76 -8.08
N PRO A 276 5.27 5.06 -8.49
CA PRO A 276 5.99 4.19 -7.58
C PRO A 276 6.52 4.93 -6.35
N LEU A 277 7.08 6.13 -6.51
CA LEU A 277 7.59 6.91 -5.38
C LEU A 277 6.46 7.32 -4.43
N SER A 278 5.33 7.79 -4.97
CA SER A 278 4.18 8.22 -4.17
C SER A 278 3.60 7.07 -3.34
N ILE A 279 3.48 5.88 -3.93
CA ILE A 279 3.02 4.68 -3.22
C ILE A 279 4.03 4.24 -2.16
N THR A 280 5.33 4.27 -2.46
CA THR A 280 6.38 3.94 -1.47
C THR A 280 6.40 4.94 -0.32
N CYS A 281 6.26 6.24 -0.59
CA CYS A 281 6.19 7.27 0.43
C CYS A 281 4.98 7.08 1.36
N LEU A 282 3.83 6.69 0.82
CA LEU A 282 2.61 6.55 1.60
C LEU A 282 2.52 5.21 2.36
N TYR A 283 2.93 4.11 1.74
CA TYR A 283 2.68 2.76 2.26
C TYR A 283 3.94 1.90 2.46
N GLY A 284 5.06 2.22 1.80
CA GLY A 284 6.28 1.43 1.91
C GLY A 284 6.96 1.58 3.26
N SER A 285 7.79 0.60 3.64
CA SER A 285 8.68 0.75 4.80
C SER A 285 9.74 1.84 4.56
N VAL A 286 10.34 2.35 5.65
CA VAL A 286 11.42 3.37 5.56
C VAL A 286 12.61 2.84 4.77
N ASP A 287 12.98 1.57 4.98
CA ASP A 287 14.04 0.90 4.22
C ASP A 287 13.75 0.90 2.72
N MET A 288 12.50 0.61 2.34
CA MET A 288 12.10 0.58 0.95
C MET A 288 12.08 1.97 0.31
N LEU A 289 11.72 3.02 1.07
CA LEU A 289 11.85 4.41 0.61
C LEU A 289 13.31 4.74 0.28
N HIS A 290 14.26 4.34 1.13
CA HIS A 290 15.68 4.53 0.84
C HIS A 290 16.15 3.75 -0.39
N VAL A 291 15.64 2.53 -0.61
CA VAL A 291 15.95 1.76 -1.82
C VAL A 291 15.39 2.43 -3.08
N MET A 292 14.14 2.89 -3.06
CA MET A 292 13.52 3.65 -4.15
C MET A 292 14.35 4.92 -4.47
N LEU A 293 14.69 5.70 -3.45
CA LEU A 293 15.49 6.92 -3.58
C LEU A 293 16.95 6.70 -3.99
N ARG A 294 17.48 5.49 -3.93
CA ARG A 294 18.85 5.19 -4.40
C ARG A 294 18.89 4.49 -5.75
N GLY A 295 17.93 3.59 -5.99
CA GLY A 295 17.96 2.66 -7.11
C GLY A 295 17.13 3.08 -8.31
N SER A 296 16.13 3.95 -8.13
CA SER A 296 15.20 4.30 -9.21
C SER A 296 15.75 5.38 -10.14
N ASP A 297 15.33 5.29 -11.40
CA ASP A 297 15.50 6.32 -12.41
C ASP A 297 14.22 7.16 -12.52
N PHE A 298 14.22 8.31 -11.84
CA PHE A 298 13.05 9.20 -11.76
C PHE A 298 12.76 9.96 -13.06
N ASP A 299 13.68 9.93 -14.03
CA ASP A 299 13.47 10.55 -15.34
C ASP A 299 12.79 9.59 -16.33
N ASN A 300 12.59 8.32 -15.94
CA ASN A 300 11.88 7.34 -16.75
C ASN A 300 10.35 7.54 -16.72
N ASN A 301 9.66 7.03 -17.73
CA ASN A 301 8.20 7.04 -17.88
C ASN A 301 7.43 6.22 -16.83
N ASN A 302 8.13 5.59 -15.88
CA ASN A 302 7.51 4.94 -14.73
C ASN A 302 6.92 5.93 -13.72
N PHE A 303 7.45 7.16 -13.70
CA PHE A 303 7.16 8.17 -12.69
C PHE A 303 6.39 9.36 -13.28
N LEU A 304 5.73 10.13 -12.41
CA LEU A 304 5.12 11.41 -12.81
C LEU A 304 6.21 12.47 -13.00
N ASN A 305 5.97 13.44 -13.88
CA ASN A 305 6.92 14.53 -14.20
C ASN A 305 7.37 15.33 -12.96
N MET A 306 6.51 15.44 -11.94
CA MET A 306 6.81 16.05 -10.64
C MET A 306 6.63 15.05 -9.50
N THR A 307 7.21 13.86 -9.65
CA THR A 307 7.07 12.72 -8.73
C THR A 307 7.28 13.09 -7.26
N ALA A 308 8.25 13.96 -6.95
CA ALA A 308 8.53 14.35 -5.57
C ALA A 308 7.41 15.24 -4.99
N ILE A 309 6.86 16.16 -5.78
CA ILE A 309 5.72 16.98 -5.37
C ILE A 309 4.49 16.10 -5.16
N SER A 310 4.21 15.18 -6.09
CA SER A 310 3.10 14.24 -5.96
C SER A 310 3.23 13.39 -4.69
N ALA A 311 4.40 12.80 -4.46
CA ALA A 311 4.68 12.01 -3.26
C ALA A 311 4.54 12.84 -1.97
N ALA A 312 5.06 14.07 -1.97
CA ALA A 312 4.93 14.96 -0.82
C ALA A 312 3.47 15.37 -0.55
N ASP A 313 2.66 15.60 -1.60
CA ASP A 313 1.24 15.87 -1.45
C ASP A 313 0.48 14.70 -0.79
N GLN A 314 0.86 13.46 -1.12
CA GLN A 314 0.28 12.28 -0.49
C GLN A 314 0.71 12.13 0.98
N ILE A 315 1.97 12.43 1.31
CA ILE A 315 2.45 12.44 2.69
C ILE A 315 1.66 13.48 3.52
N LEU A 316 1.52 14.70 3.00
CA LEU A 316 0.81 15.78 3.68
C LEU A 316 -0.65 15.44 4.00
N GLN A 317 -1.32 14.72 3.10
CA GLN A 317 -2.71 14.30 3.30
C GLN A 317 -2.85 13.09 4.22
N TRP A 318 -2.06 12.04 4.00
CA TRP A 318 -2.35 10.72 4.57
C TRP A 318 -1.15 9.98 5.18
N GLY A 319 0.08 10.43 4.90
CA GLY A 319 1.31 9.70 5.24
C GLY A 319 2.04 10.24 6.47
N ASP A 320 3.20 9.65 6.77
CA ASP A 320 4.10 10.05 7.86
C ASP A 320 4.94 11.27 7.47
N MET A 321 4.76 12.39 8.17
CA MET A 321 5.40 13.67 7.87
C MET A 321 6.94 13.62 7.93
N SER A 322 7.51 12.72 8.73
CA SER A 322 8.97 12.58 8.85
C SER A 322 9.65 12.27 7.51
N ARG A 323 8.92 11.62 6.59
CA ARG A 323 9.39 11.25 5.25
C ARG A 323 9.60 12.44 4.33
N LEU A 324 8.94 13.58 4.58
CA LEU A 324 9.12 14.79 3.78
C LEU A 324 10.56 15.27 3.81
N SER A 325 11.21 15.20 4.97
CA SER A 325 12.62 15.57 5.13
C SER A 325 13.54 14.73 4.23
N THR A 326 13.22 13.45 4.08
CA THR A 326 14.00 12.52 3.24
C THR A 326 13.89 12.89 1.76
N LEU A 327 12.68 13.19 1.27
CA LEU A 327 12.48 13.65 -0.10
C LEU A 327 13.12 15.03 -0.35
N PHE A 328 12.97 15.93 0.62
CA PHE A 328 13.44 17.31 0.52
C PHE A 328 14.96 17.40 0.41
N LEU A 329 15.67 16.54 1.14
CA LEU A 329 17.13 16.48 1.18
C LEU A 329 17.73 15.62 0.05
N ASP A 330 16.91 14.89 -0.70
CA ASP A 330 17.40 14.08 -1.82
C ASP A 330 18.06 14.97 -2.89
N SER A 331 19.25 14.58 -3.36
CA SER A 331 20.02 15.39 -4.30
C SER A 331 19.40 15.43 -5.70
N ARG A 332 18.65 14.38 -6.08
CA ARG A 332 18.04 14.23 -7.40
C ARG A 332 16.65 14.84 -7.43
N LEU A 333 15.88 14.68 -6.35
CA LEU A 333 14.47 15.11 -6.29
C LEU A 333 14.23 16.39 -5.51
N GLY A 334 15.09 16.73 -4.55
CA GLY A 334 14.84 17.84 -3.63
C GLY A 334 14.70 19.20 -4.32
N HIS A 335 15.19 19.37 -5.54
CA HIS A 335 15.00 20.60 -6.32
C HIS A 335 13.51 20.84 -6.68
N GLN A 336 12.72 19.76 -6.82
CA GLN A 336 11.27 19.84 -7.06
C GLN A 336 10.50 20.35 -5.83
N LEU A 337 11.08 20.23 -4.62
CA LEU A 337 10.45 20.62 -3.36
C LEU A 337 10.98 21.95 -2.80
N ARG A 338 12.21 22.33 -3.14
CA ARG A 338 12.86 23.56 -2.61
C ARG A 338 12.43 24.83 -3.35
N ASN A 339 11.12 25.06 -3.45
CA ASN A 339 10.55 26.22 -4.12
C ASN A 339 9.28 26.70 -3.41
N LEU A 340 8.82 27.90 -3.79
CA LEU A 340 7.64 28.54 -3.21
C LEU A 340 6.36 27.72 -3.38
N ASP A 341 6.17 27.04 -4.52
CA ASP A 341 4.95 26.31 -4.81
C ASP A 341 4.76 25.10 -3.88
N PHE A 342 5.85 24.44 -3.51
CA PHE A 342 5.81 23.41 -2.49
C PHE A 342 5.39 23.95 -1.11
N PHE A 343 5.91 25.10 -0.68
CA PHE A 343 5.48 25.69 0.60
C PHE A 343 4.04 26.21 0.56
N ARG A 344 3.57 26.69 -0.60
CA ARG A 344 2.13 26.97 -0.83
C ARG A 344 1.29 25.72 -0.68
N LEU A 345 1.76 24.58 -1.18
CA LEU A 345 1.10 23.28 -1.01
C LEU A 345 0.99 22.88 0.46
N ILE A 346 2.07 23.00 1.24
CA ILE A 346 2.07 22.74 2.69
C ILE A 346 1.00 23.59 3.39
N ILE A 347 0.98 24.90 3.14
CA ILE A 347 0.02 25.83 3.76
C ILE A 347 -1.42 25.47 3.36
N ARG A 348 -1.65 25.14 2.09
CA ARG A 348 -2.96 24.72 1.58
C ARG A 348 -3.44 23.46 2.30
N ARG A 349 -2.61 22.41 2.37
CA ARG A 349 -2.97 21.13 3.01
C ARG A 349 -3.16 21.28 4.52
N TRP A 350 -2.34 22.11 5.17
CA TRP A 350 -2.53 22.44 6.59
C TRP A 350 -3.90 23.08 6.84
N ARG A 351 -4.32 24.00 5.97
CA ARG A 351 -5.62 24.67 6.06
C ARG A 351 -6.81 23.75 5.76
N GLU A 352 -6.66 22.87 4.78
CA GLU A 352 -7.69 21.88 4.38
C GLU A 352 -7.81 20.71 5.36
N SER A 353 -6.81 20.52 6.22
CA SER A 353 -6.78 19.41 7.17
C SER A 353 -7.93 19.53 8.17
N SER A 354 -8.92 18.66 8.02
CA SER A 354 -10.04 18.53 8.96
C SER A 354 -9.64 17.84 10.27
N VAL A 355 -8.48 17.15 10.27
CA VAL A 355 -7.98 16.38 11.40
C VAL A 355 -6.77 17.09 12.00
N PRO A 356 -6.77 17.46 13.29
CA PRO A 356 -5.60 17.98 13.97
C PRO A 356 -4.48 16.92 13.96
N ARG A 357 -3.44 17.12 13.15
CA ARG A 357 -2.27 16.24 13.13
C ARG A 357 -1.14 16.85 13.96
N PRO A 358 -0.52 16.11 14.92
CA PRO A 358 0.53 16.67 15.77
C PRO A 358 1.88 16.83 15.05
N ASP A 359 2.03 16.24 13.87
CA ASP A 359 3.28 16.10 13.09
C ASP A 359 3.51 17.20 12.05
N TRP A 360 2.64 18.23 11.98
CA TRP A 360 2.82 19.36 11.06
C TRP A 360 4.12 20.14 11.26
N ASP A 361 4.70 20.09 12.46
CA ASP A 361 5.98 20.76 12.72
C ASP A 361 7.12 20.21 11.85
N ASP A 362 7.12 18.92 11.51
CA ASP A 362 8.11 18.31 10.63
C ASP A 362 8.06 18.92 9.22
N ALA A 363 6.86 19.17 8.70
CA ALA A 363 6.67 19.82 7.40
C ALA A 363 7.12 21.30 7.45
N PHE A 364 6.83 22.00 8.54
CA PHE A 364 7.23 23.40 8.71
C PHE A 364 8.73 23.56 8.97
N ALA A 365 9.40 22.58 9.57
CA ALA A 365 10.85 22.58 9.80
C ALA A 365 11.65 22.60 8.49
N LEU A 366 11.06 22.18 7.37
CA LEU A 366 11.68 22.27 6.03
C LEU A 366 11.98 23.71 5.61
N ILE A 367 11.30 24.71 6.18
CA ILE A 367 11.59 26.13 5.94
C ILE A 367 13.03 26.45 6.32
N ASP A 368 13.49 25.93 7.46
CA ASP A 368 14.83 26.20 7.97
C ASP A 368 15.88 25.65 7.00
N LEU A 369 15.62 24.48 6.40
CA LEU A 369 16.44 23.83 5.38
C LEU A 369 16.38 24.54 4.01
N ALA A 370 15.32 25.30 3.73
CA ALA A 370 15.14 26.02 2.46
C ALA A 370 15.70 27.44 2.47
N THR A 371 16.12 27.95 3.63
CA THR A 371 16.42 29.38 3.84
C THR A 371 17.39 29.95 2.81
N ASP A 372 18.49 29.24 2.51
CA ASP A 372 19.50 29.74 1.57
C ASP A 372 18.94 29.85 0.15
N GLN A 373 18.19 28.82 -0.28
CA GLN A 373 17.55 28.79 -1.60
C GLN A 373 16.43 29.83 -1.71
N MET A 374 15.70 30.06 -0.62
CA MET A 374 14.67 31.09 -0.50
C MET A 374 15.23 32.50 -0.68
N VAL A 375 16.37 32.78 -0.05
CA VAL A 375 17.07 34.07 -0.18
C VAL A 375 17.63 34.21 -1.59
N GLN A 376 18.26 33.17 -2.12
CA GLN A 376 18.87 33.18 -3.45
C GLN A 376 17.83 33.42 -4.56
N GLN A 377 16.66 32.78 -4.45
CA GLN A 377 15.58 32.85 -5.44
C GLN A 377 14.51 33.89 -5.11
N GLN A 378 14.65 34.62 -3.99
CA GLN A 378 13.84 35.78 -3.60
C GLN A 378 12.33 35.53 -3.48
N TRP A 379 11.94 34.45 -2.79
CA TRP A 379 10.53 34.09 -2.60
C TRP A 379 10.05 34.03 -1.13
N GLY A 380 10.88 34.45 -0.18
CA GLY A 380 10.52 34.42 1.25
C GLY A 380 9.48 35.47 1.66
N LEU A 381 9.50 36.68 1.10
CA LEU A 381 8.47 37.71 1.33
C LEU A 381 7.12 37.22 0.79
N GLU A 382 7.12 36.61 -0.40
CA GLU A 382 5.90 36.00 -0.95
C GLU A 382 5.39 34.87 -0.05
N LEU A 383 6.27 34.00 0.46
CA LEU A 383 5.88 32.96 1.38
C LEU A 383 5.28 33.54 2.67
N LEU A 384 5.87 34.60 3.23
CA LEU A 384 5.33 35.28 4.41
C LEU A 384 3.93 35.87 4.14
N CYS A 385 3.73 36.50 2.98
CA CYS A 385 2.42 37.01 2.56
C CYS A 385 1.39 35.88 2.42
N VAL A 386 1.76 34.76 1.79
CA VAL A 386 0.88 33.59 1.66
C VAL A 386 0.51 33.05 3.05
N ALA A 387 1.49 32.86 3.92
CA ALA A 387 1.27 32.36 5.28
C ALA A 387 0.35 33.29 6.09
N ALA A 388 0.59 34.61 6.03
CA ALA A 388 -0.25 35.59 6.70
C ALA A 388 -1.69 35.59 6.16
N SER A 389 -1.86 35.53 4.82
CA SER A 389 -3.18 35.49 4.19
C SER A 389 -3.98 34.22 4.52
N ALA A 390 -3.28 33.10 4.73
CA ALA A 390 -3.88 31.82 5.09
C ALA A 390 -4.05 31.65 6.62
N GLY A 391 -3.59 32.60 7.44
CA GLY A 391 -3.60 32.48 8.90
C GLY A 391 -2.64 31.41 9.44
N CYS A 392 -1.63 31.01 8.65
CA CYS A 392 -0.65 30.00 9.03
C CYS A 392 0.43 30.60 9.95
N ALA A 393 0.06 30.79 11.22
CA ALA A 393 0.94 31.34 12.24
C ALA A 393 2.28 30.57 12.39
N PRO A 394 2.35 29.23 12.33
CA PRO A 394 3.61 28.50 12.45
C PRO A 394 4.65 28.90 11.40
N VAL A 395 4.24 29.00 10.13
CA VAL A 395 5.13 29.41 9.02
C VAL A 395 5.58 30.85 9.21
N ALA A 396 4.66 31.77 9.49
CA ALA A 396 5.00 33.18 9.68
C ALA A 396 5.95 33.39 10.87
N GLN A 397 5.71 32.72 12.00
CA GLN A 397 6.57 32.80 13.18
C GLN A 397 7.96 32.23 12.90
N ARG A 398 8.07 31.11 12.19
CA ARG A 398 9.35 30.50 11.85
C ARG A 398 10.18 31.41 10.92
N LEU A 399 9.57 32.00 9.90
CA LEU A 399 10.22 32.99 9.02
C LEU A 399 10.71 34.23 9.78
N LEU A 400 9.85 34.82 10.63
CA LEU A 400 10.21 36.01 11.42
C LEU A 400 11.28 35.71 12.46
N SER A 401 11.26 34.52 13.06
CA SER A 401 12.29 34.08 14.01
C SER A 401 13.61 33.81 13.30
N GLY A 402 13.59 33.13 12.15
CA GLY A 402 14.77 32.92 11.31
C GLY A 402 15.41 34.23 10.85
N ALA A 403 14.62 35.23 10.50
CA ALA A 403 15.12 36.56 10.11
C ALA A 403 15.83 37.32 11.24
N ARG A 404 15.63 36.96 12.51
CA ARG A 404 16.41 37.53 13.63
C ARG A 404 17.85 37.02 13.64
N HIS A 405 18.10 35.85 13.07
CA HIS A 405 19.38 35.16 13.11
C HIS A 405 20.06 35.06 11.74
N ASN A 406 19.37 35.38 10.65
CA ASN A 406 19.88 35.36 9.28
C ASN A 406 19.64 36.69 8.56
N ASP A 407 20.73 37.42 8.29
CA ASP A 407 20.71 38.73 7.61
C ASP A 407 20.27 38.67 6.14
N GLY A 408 20.51 37.54 5.47
CA GLY A 408 20.03 37.29 4.12
C GLY A 408 18.50 37.24 4.10
N LEU A 409 17.92 36.40 4.97
CA LEU A 409 16.48 36.27 5.12
C LEU A 409 15.83 37.57 5.59
N ARG A 410 16.45 38.30 6.53
CA ARG A 410 15.96 39.61 6.97
C ARG A 410 15.82 40.61 5.82
N ARG A 411 16.83 40.68 4.95
CA ARG A 411 16.79 41.58 3.78
C ARG A 411 15.75 41.13 2.76
N GLU A 412 15.62 39.83 2.57
CA GLU A 412 14.62 39.24 1.68
C GLU A 412 13.20 39.59 2.14
N LEU A 413 12.88 39.40 3.42
CA LEU A 413 11.55 39.71 3.98
C LEU A 413 11.22 41.21 4.00
N LEU A 414 12.24 42.09 3.95
CA LEU A 414 12.07 43.54 3.91
C LEU A 414 12.21 44.11 2.49
N ARG A 415 12.24 43.25 1.47
CA ARG A 415 12.41 43.67 0.07
C ARG A 415 11.28 44.61 -0.34
N GLN A 416 11.65 45.83 -0.74
CA GLN A 416 10.71 46.78 -1.34
C GLN A 416 10.47 46.38 -2.79
N PHE A 417 9.21 46.18 -3.18
CA PHE A 417 8.85 46.07 -4.59
C PHE A 417 9.03 47.45 -5.25
N PRO A 418 9.74 47.56 -6.39
CA PRO A 418 9.66 48.77 -7.18
C PRO A 418 8.20 48.93 -7.62
N LEU A 419 7.56 50.01 -7.17
CA LEU A 419 6.26 50.43 -7.67
C LEU A 419 6.32 50.41 -9.21
N MET A 420 5.38 49.70 -9.83
CA MET A 420 5.15 49.80 -11.28
C MET A 420 5.18 51.28 -11.69
N PRO A 421 5.85 51.66 -12.79
CA PRO A 421 5.82 53.04 -13.25
C PRO A 421 4.36 53.44 -13.43
N GLN A 422 3.95 54.46 -12.66
CA GLN A 422 2.62 55.04 -12.79
C GLN A 422 2.43 55.42 -14.25
N VAL A 423 1.45 54.78 -14.90
CA VAL A 423 0.98 55.19 -16.22
C VAL A 423 0.57 56.65 -16.07
N ALA A 424 1.32 57.54 -16.71
CA ALA A 424 1.04 58.96 -16.70
C ALA A 424 -0.40 59.17 -17.24
N PRO A 425 -1.22 60.01 -16.59
CA PRO A 425 -2.53 60.33 -17.15
C PRO A 425 -2.32 61.08 -18.46
N LEU A 426 -2.85 60.51 -19.55
CA LEU A 426 -3.00 61.19 -20.83
C LEU A 426 -3.74 62.52 -20.59
N LYS A 427 -3.11 63.63 -20.98
CA LYS A 427 -3.74 64.93 -21.16
C LYS A 427 -3.95 65.19 -22.64
#